data_AF-A0A2E4EAL0-F1
#
_entry.id   AF-A0A2E4EAL0-F1
#
_cell.length_a   1.000
_cell.length_b   1.000
_cell.length_c   1.000
_cell.angle_alpha   90.00
_cell.angle_beta   90.00
_cell.angle_gamma   90.00
#
_symmetry.space_group_name_H-M   'P 1'
#
loop_
_entity.id
_entity.type
_entity.pdbx_description
1 polymer ?
#
loop_
_entity_poly.entity_id
_entity_poly.type
_entity_poly.pdbx_seq_one_letter_code
_entity_poly.pdbx_strand_id
1 'polypeptide(L)'
;MSKKIKLYHYTRAEIQSIEQKGILIRTIEQTRRDFMEQYKSKLSSQAIEHFTSSWGHECEDFNIDAQHSVWFVSKRPEENCMGVFYLVSMYGGEVISMIGEGNEDSKRFLESIGEPLEVVCSIPEDDPSLVRYGNTECRLQRAVMPSEIIEINKLSCNPAKSEWKY
;
A
#
# COMPACT_ATOMS: atom_id res chain seq x y z
N MET A 1 3.25 -12.14 -28.93
CA MET A 1 3.49 -11.39 -27.68
C MET A 1 2.14 -11.11 -27.06
N SER A 2 1.96 -11.41 -25.77
CA SER A 2 0.73 -11.05 -25.07
C SER A 2 0.57 -9.53 -25.02
N LYS A 3 -0.67 -9.05 -25.19
CA LYS A 3 -1.01 -7.64 -25.07
C LYS A 3 -0.82 -7.22 -23.61
N LYS A 4 -0.05 -6.15 -23.38
CA LYS A 4 0.14 -5.60 -22.04
C LYS A 4 -0.83 -4.45 -21.77
N ILE A 5 -1.28 -4.35 -20.53
CA ILE A 5 -2.12 -3.26 -20.02
C ILE A 5 -1.33 -2.44 -19.00
N LYS A 6 -1.68 -1.15 -18.87
CA LYS A 6 -1.18 -0.30 -17.80
C LYS A 6 -2.13 -0.35 -16.60
N LEU A 7 -1.57 -0.54 -15.42
CA LEU A 7 -2.29 -0.56 -14.15
C LEU A 7 -1.59 0.39 -13.15
N TYR A 8 -2.37 1.04 -12.29
CA TYR A 8 -1.89 2.05 -11.36
C TYR A 8 -2.11 1.57 -9.92
N HIS A 9 -1.02 1.46 -9.16
CA HIS A 9 -1.04 1.14 -7.74
C HIS A 9 -0.69 2.39 -6.94
N TYR A 10 -1.46 2.69 -5.89
CA TYR A 10 -1.23 3.84 -5.01
C TYR A 10 -0.82 3.34 -3.64
N THR A 11 0.24 3.91 -3.08
CA THR A 11 0.77 3.50 -1.78
C THR A 11 1.67 4.57 -1.19
N ARG A 12 1.86 4.58 0.13
CA ARG A 12 3.01 5.24 0.77
C ARG A 12 4.07 4.20 1.12
N ALA A 13 5.22 4.29 0.47
CA ALA A 13 6.28 3.29 0.60
C ALA A 13 7.69 3.90 0.40
N GLU A 14 8.73 3.14 0.76
CA GLU A 14 10.10 3.48 0.39
C GLU A 14 10.34 3.14 -1.09
N ILE A 15 10.64 4.15 -1.92
CA ILE A 15 10.87 3.99 -3.36
C ILE A 15 11.91 2.91 -3.66
N GLN A 16 13.03 2.93 -2.93
CA GLN A 16 14.11 1.96 -3.12
C GLN A 16 13.65 0.51 -2.93
N SER A 17 12.70 0.27 -2.00
CA SER A 17 12.14 -1.07 -1.81
C SER A 17 11.32 -1.50 -3.03
N ILE A 18 10.52 -0.60 -3.59
CA ILE A 18 9.71 -0.87 -4.79
C ILE A 18 10.62 -1.11 -6.01
N GLU A 19 11.66 -0.29 -6.18
CA GLU A 19 12.62 -0.44 -7.29
C GLU A 19 13.38 -1.77 -7.23
N GLN A 20 13.82 -2.19 -6.05
CA GLN A 20 14.66 -3.39 -5.90
C GLN A 20 13.84 -4.68 -5.85
N LYS A 21 12.68 -4.67 -5.19
CA LYS A 21 11.91 -5.88 -4.86
C LYS A 21 10.59 -5.97 -5.61
N GLY A 22 10.14 -4.88 -6.21
CA GLY A 22 8.80 -4.77 -6.79
C GLY A 22 7.73 -4.57 -5.72
N ILE A 23 6.48 -4.92 -6.06
CA ILE A 23 5.36 -4.89 -5.12
C ILE A 23 5.12 -6.32 -4.62
N LEU A 24 5.53 -6.57 -3.38
CA LEU A 24 5.48 -7.89 -2.77
C LEU A 24 4.09 -8.20 -2.20
N ILE A 25 3.66 -9.45 -2.34
CA ILE A 25 2.57 -10.00 -1.54
C ILE A 25 3.14 -10.54 -0.23
N ARG A 26 2.56 -10.12 0.87
CA ARG A 26 2.90 -10.56 2.23
C ARG A 26 1.60 -10.81 2.99
N THR A 27 1.65 -11.74 3.94
CA THR A 27 0.55 -11.84 4.91
C THR A 27 0.51 -10.61 5.81
N ILE A 28 -0.59 -10.42 6.53
CA ILE A 28 -0.74 -9.37 7.54
C ILE A 28 0.36 -9.50 8.59
N GLU A 29 0.61 -10.71 9.09
CA GLU A 29 1.61 -11.00 10.12
C GLU A 29 3.03 -10.74 9.61
N GLN A 30 3.31 -11.11 8.36
CA GLN A 30 4.60 -10.83 7.73
C GLN A 30 4.83 -9.33 7.63
N THR A 31 3.85 -8.57 7.14
CA THR A 31 3.94 -7.12 6.99
C THR A 31 4.15 -6.42 8.34
N ARG A 32 3.39 -6.82 9.37
CA ARG A 32 3.51 -6.26 10.72
C ARG A 32 4.84 -6.59 11.38
N ARG A 33 5.32 -7.83 11.23
CA ARG A 33 6.63 -8.24 11.73
C ARG A 33 7.75 -7.45 11.05
N ASP A 34 7.75 -7.41 9.72
CA ASP A 34 8.75 -6.66 8.93
C ASP A 34 8.76 -5.17 9.35
N PHE A 35 7.57 -4.57 9.56
CA PHE A 35 7.45 -3.20 10.05
C PHE A 35 8.09 -3.01 11.44
N MET A 36 7.79 -3.90 12.39
CA MET A 36 8.37 -3.81 13.74
C MET A 36 9.88 -4.03 13.73
N GLU A 37 10.38 -4.98 12.95
CA GLU A 37 11.82 -5.20 12.81
C GLU A 37 12.53 -3.96 12.26
N GLN A 38 11.92 -3.28 11.29
CA GLN A 38 12.49 -2.09 10.65
C GLN A 38 12.39 -0.82 11.50
N TYR A 39 11.27 -0.62 12.20
CA TYR A 39 10.92 0.68 12.77
C TYR A 39 10.80 0.73 14.29
N LYS A 40 10.82 -0.40 15.01
CA LYS A 40 10.62 -0.43 16.47
C LYS A 40 11.54 0.50 17.25
N SER A 41 12.80 0.66 16.84
CA SER A 41 13.75 1.56 17.51
C SER A 41 13.46 3.06 17.32
N LYS A 42 12.62 3.41 16.34
CA LYS A 42 12.22 4.79 16.01
C LYS A 42 10.83 5.15 16.55
N LEU A 43 10.06 4.16 17.00
CA LEU A 43 8.73 4.34 17.55
C LEU A 43 8.81 4.79 19.03
N SER A 44 7.84 5.60 19.46
CA SER A 44 7.63 5.86 20.89
C SER A 44 7.11 4.60 21.57
N SER A 45 7.34 4.46 22.89
CA SER A 45 6.78 3.35 23.66
C SER A 45 5.25 3.26 23.53
N GLN A 46 4.58 4.41 23.45
CA GLN A 46 3.13 4.50 23.26
C GLN A 46 2.70 3.97 21.89
N ALA A 47 3.42 4.31 20.82
CA ALA A 47 3.14 3.78 19.49
C ALA A 47 3.38 2.26 19.41
N ILE A 48 4.45 1.75 20.06
CA ILE A 48 4.72 0.31 20.13
C ILE A 48 3.58 -0.43 20.83
N GLU A 49 3.14 0.06 21.99
CA GLU A 49 2.02 -0.52 22.74
C GLU A 49 0.71 -0.48 21.94
N HIS A 50 0.43 0.64 21.28
CA HIS A 50 -0.74 0.80 20.42
C HIS A 50 -0.75 -0.22 19.27
N PHE A 51 0.32 -0.29 18.48
CA PHE A 51 0.41 -1.26 17.39
C PHE A 51 0.29 -2.71 17.89
N THR A 52 1.01 -3.07 18.95
CA THR A 52 1.04 -4.47 19.43
C THR A 52 -0.28 -4.90 20.07
N SER A 53 -0.97 -4.01 20.78
CA SER A 53 -2.28 -4.32 21.36
C SER A 53 -3.36 -4.43 20.27
N SER A 54 -3.47 -3.45 19.37
CA SER A 54 -4.48 -3.47 18.31
C SER A 54 -4.32 -4.62 17.32
N TRP A 55 -3.08 -4.99 16.95
CA TRP A 55 -2.83 -6.12 16.05
C TRP A 55 -3.21 -7.47 16.63
N GLY A 56 -3.21 -7.62 17.97
CA GLY A 56 -3.60 -8.85 18.65
C GLY A 56 -5.10 -9.13 18.66
N HIS A 57 -5.95 -8.12 18.37
CA HIS A 57 -7.40 -8.21 18.51
C HIS A 57 -8.18 -8.36 17.19
N GLU A 58 -7.64 -7.91 16.05
CA GLU A 58 -8.39 -7.81 14.78
C GLU A 58 -8.04 -8.90 13.73
N CYS A 59 -7.39 -10.00 14.12
CA CYS A 59 -6.93 -11.03 13.17
C CYS A 59 -8.04 -11.94 12.60
N GLU A 60 -9.31 -11.81 13.02
CA GLU A 60 -10.35 -12.79 12.68
C GLU A 60 -11.26 -12.41 11.49
N ASP A 61 -11.37 -11.12 11.12
CA ASP A 61 -12.40 -10.67 10.15
C ASP A 61 -11.88 -10.17 8.78
N PHE A 62 -10.56 -10.16 8.54
CA PHE A 62 -10.04 -9.81 7.22
C PHE A 62 -10.19 -10.98 6.24
N ASN A 63 -10.95 -10.77 5.16
CA ASN A 63 -11.22 -11.79 4.15
C ASN A 63 -9.92 -12.30 3.49
N ILE A 64 -9.64 -13.61 3.63
CA ILE A 64 -8.37 -14.28 3.27
C ILE A 64 -7.92 -14.01 1.82
N ASP A 65 -8.89 -13.85 0.90
CA ASP A 65 -8.64 -13.62 -0.52
C ASP A 65 -8.13 -12.21 -0.83
N ALA A 66 -8.43 -11.22 0.01
CA ALA A 66 -7.92 -9.85 -0.13
C ALA A 66 -6.48 -9.73 0.42
N GLN A 67 -6.05 -10.65 1.28
CA GLN A 67 -4.76 -10.63 1.96
C GLN A 67 -3.57 -10.97 1.05
N HIS A 68 -3.82 -11.58 -0.10
CA HIS A 68 -2.78 -12.06 -1.02
C HIS A 68 -2.93 -11.44 -2.41
N SER A 69 -3.07 -10.13 -2.49
CA SER A 69 -3.22 -9.45 -3.77
C SER A 69 -2.63 -8.05 -3.76
N VAL A 70 -2.13 -7.63 -4.92
CA VAL A 70 -1.82 -6.23 -5.19
C VAL A 70 -3.02 -5.61 -5.90
N TRP A 71 -3.54 -4.52 -5.36
CA TRP A 71 -4.68 -3.81 -5.92
C TRP A 71 -4.26 -2.68 -6.84
N PHE A 72 -5.01 -2.51 -7.92
CA PHE A 72 -4.79 -1.51 -8.95
C PHE A 72 -6.10 -0.89 -9.39
N VAL A 73 -5.96 0.29 -9.99
CA VAL A 73 -6.96 0.85 -10.90
C VAL A 73 -6.46 0.79 -12.35
N SER A 74 -7.36 0.59 -13.30
CA SER A 74 -7.08 0.54 -14.75
C SER A 74 -7.00 1.92 -15.39
N LYS A 75 -7.45 2.96 -14.67
CA LYS A 75 -7.41 4.37 -15.06
C LYS A 75 -6.98 5.21 -13.86
N ARG A 76 -6.11 6.19 -14.09
CA ARG A 76 -5.76 7.22 -13.11
C ARG A 76 -7.03 7.90 -12.55
N PRO A 77 -7.25 7.89 -11.23
CA PRO A 77 -8.35 8.60 -10.59
C PRO A 77 -8.06 10.11 -10.58
N GLU A 78 -9.11 10.90 -10.34
CA GLU A 78 -8.98 12.34 -10.14
C GLU A 78 -8.25 12.65 -8.82
N GLU A 79 -7.55 13.78 -8.80
CA GLU A 79 -6.89 14.29 -7.59
C GLU A 79 -7.88 14.42 -6.44
N ASN A 80 -7.39 14.22 -5.21
CA ASN A 80 -8.21 14.23 -3.99
C ASN A 80 -9.33 13.17 -3.95
N CYS A 81 -9.31 12.15 -4.81
CA CYS A 81 -10.15 10.96 -4.62
C CYS A 81 -9.86 10.33 -3.25
N MET A 82 -10.91 10.18 -2.43
CA MET A 82 -10.77 9.68 -1.06
C MET A 82 -10.17 8.27 -1.00
N GLY A 83 -10.49 7.40 -1.95
CA GLY A 83 -9.93 6.05 -1.99
C GLY A 83 -8.41 6.03 -2.09
N VAL A 84 -7.83 6.93 -2.89
CA VAL A 84 -6.36 7.05 -2.99
C VAL A 84 -5.77 7.73 -1.77
N PHE A 85 -6.46 8.71 -1.19
CA PHE A 85 -5.95 9.45 -0.03
C PHE A 85 -5.54 8.51 1.12
N TYR A 86 -6.37 7.52 1.45
CA TYR A 86 -6.05 6.55 2.51
C TYR A 86 -4.82 5.70 2.20
N LEU A 87 -4.57 5.40 0.92
CA LEU A 87 -3.44 4.57 0.49
C LEU A 87 -2.10 5.33 0.52
N VAL A 88 -2.13 6.66 0.34
CA VAL A 88 -0.92 7.48 0.19
C VAL A 88 -0.62 8.38 1.40
N SER A 89 -1.60 8.57 2.30
CA SER A 89 -1.43 9.43 3.48
C SER A 89 -0.55 8.79 4.54
N MET A 90 -0.70 7.48 4.78
CA MET A 90 0.00 6.74 5.83
C MET A 90 0.71 5.50 5.28
N TYR A 91 1.89 5.23 5.82
CA TYR A 91 2.72 4.11 5.40
C TYR A 91 2.09 2.75 5.67
N GLY A 92 2.35 1.81 4.76
CA GLY A 92 2.02 0.39 4.94
C GLY A 92 0.59 0.00 4.56
N GLY A 93 -0.18 0.94 3.99
CA GLY A 93 -1.57 0.71 3.56
C GLY A 93 -2.45 0.18 4.70
N GLU A 94 -3.60 -0.40 4.36
CA GLU A 94 -4.60 -0.85 5.35
C GLU A 94 -4.03 -1.79 6.43
N VAL A 95 -3.05 -2.63 6.08
CA VAL A 95 -2.46 -3.63 6.98
C VAL A 95 -1.72 -3.03 8.18
N ILE A 96 -1.14 -1.84 8.01
CA ILE A 96 -0.42 -1.10 9.05
C ILE A 96 -1.21 0.15 9.49
N SER A 97 -1.76 0.89 8.54
CA SER A 97 -2.29 2.25 8.77
C SER A 97 -3.71 2.30 9.33
N MET A 98 -4.58 1.31 9.08
CA MET A 98 -5.95 1.31 9.64
C MET A 98 -5.96 1.39 11.18
N ILE A 99 -4.87 0.95 11.82
CA ILE A 99 -4.72 0.98 13.27
C ILE A 99 -4.04 2.25 13.76
N GLY A 100 -3.28 2.94 12.90
CA GLY A 100 -2.57 4.16 13.26
C GLY A 100 -3.50 5.30 13.69
N GLU A 101 -4.74 5.34 13.18
CA GLU A 101 -5.68 6.44 13.46
C GLU A 101 -6.08 6.57 14.94
N GLY A 102 -6.03 5.48 15.71
CA GLY A 102 -6.41 5.47 17.12
C GLY A 102 -5.40 6.13 18.08
N ASN A 103 -4.20 6.48 17.59
CA ASN A 103 -3.13 7.04 18.40
C ASN A 103 -2.30 8.06 17.62
N GLU A 104 -2.22 9.29 18.14
CA GLU A 104 -1.54 10.41 17.47
C GLU A 104 -0.06 10.16 17.17
N ASP A 105 0.67 9.49 18.08
CA ASP A 105 2.08 9.15 17.87
C ASP A 105 2.25 8.15 16.71
N SER A 106 1.39 7.13 16.67
CA SER A 106 1.37 6.11 15.63
C SER A 106 1.04 6.72 14.27
N LYS A 107 -0.03 7.53 14.21
CA LYS A 107 -0.43 8.27 13.02
C LYS A 107 0.70 9.15 12.49
N ARG A 108 1.26 10.04 13.33
CA ARG A 108 2.34 10.95 12.92
C ARG A 108 3.57 10.19 12.42
N PHE A 109 3.90 9.08 13.07
CA PHE A 109 5.00 8.25 12.61
C PHE A 109 4.74 7.69 11.20
N LEU A 110 3.57 7.11 10.95
CA LEU A 110 3.21 6.55 9.64
C LEU A 110 3.12 7.61 8.53
N GLU A 111 2.70 8.83 8.86
CA GLU A 111 2.72 9.99 7.94
C GLU A 111 4.16 10.48 7.64
N SER A 112 5.12 10.20 8.52
CA SER A 112 6.50 10.69 8.41
C SER A 112 7.45 9.76 7.64
N ILE A 113 7.09 8.49 7.43
CA ILE A 113 7.96 7.49 6.78
C ILE A 113 7.48 7.13 5.37
N GLY A 114 8.43 6.80 4.50
CA GLY A 114 8.18 6.56 3.08
C GLY A 114 7.74 7.81 2.33
N GLU A 115 7.33 7.63 1.08
CA GLU A 115 6.87 8.67 0.17
C GLU A 115 5.50 8.25 -0.37
N PRO A 116 4.55 9.18 -0.61
CA PRO A 116 3.31 8.88 -1.32
C PRO A 116 3.61 8.65 -2.81
N LEU A 117 3.19 7.51 -3.35
CA LEU A 117 3.57 7.03 -4.68
C LEU A 117 2.36 6.61 -5.52
N GLU A 118 2.46 6.87 -6.82
CA GLU A 118 1.83 6.08 -7.85
C GLU A 118 2.89 5.17 -8.48
N VAL A 119 2.63 3.87 -8.52
CA VAL A 119 3.47 2.87 -9.18
C VAL A 119 2.72 2.37 -10.42
N VAL A 120 3.25 2.67 -11.60
CA VAL A 120 2.65 2.28 -12.88
C VAL A 120 3.26 0.97 -13.34
N CYS A 121 2.40 -0.03 -13.55
CA CYS A 121 2.80 -1.38 -13.90
C CYS A 121 2.32 -1.77 -15.30
N SER A 122 3.12 -2.55 -16.01
CA SER A 122 2.81 -3.12 -17.32
C SER A 122 2.63 -4.64 -17.22
N ILE A 123 1.37 -5.07 -17.06
CA ILE A 123 0.99 -6.45 -16.80
C ILE A 123 0.42 -7.10 -18.07
N PRO A 124 0.72 -8.36 -18.39
CA PRO A 124 0.04 -9.10 -19.46
C PRO A 124 -1.47 -9.15 -19.23
N GLU A 125 -2.27 -8.89 -20.27
CA GLU A 125 -3.73 -8.87 -20.17
C GLU A 125 -4.32 -10.28 -19.92
N ASP A 126 -3.60 -11.30 -20.34
CA ASP A 126 -3.90 -12.73 -20.18
C ASP A 126 -3.20 -13.35 -18.96
N ASP A 127 -2.66 -12.53 -18.03
CA ASP A 127 -2.06 -13.04 -16.81
C ASP A 127 -3.09 -13.82 -15.99
N PRO A 128 -2.83 -15.10 -15.65
CA PRO A 128 -3.81 -15.95 -14.98
C PRO A 128 -4.10 -15.52 -13.54
N SER A 129 -3.24 -14.69 -12.93
CA SER A 129 -3.42 -14.14 -11.58
C SER A 129 -4.13 -12.79 -11.57
N LEU A 130 -4.43 -12.21 -12.74
CA LEU A 130 -5.12 -10.93 -12.87
C LEU A 130 -6.64 -11.13 -12.82
N VAL A 131 -7.28 -10.54 -11.81
CA VAL A 131 -8.74 -10.53 -11.66
C VAL A 131 -9.25 -9.10 -11.81
N ARG A 132 -10.30 -8.90 -12.60
CA ARG A 132 -10.91 -7.59 -12.86
C ARG A 132 -12.26 -7.48 -12.14
N TYR A 133 -12.49 -6.34 -11.52
CA TYR A 133 -13.73 -6.00 -10.84
C TYR A 133 -14.36 -4.78 -11.50
N GLY A 134 -15.53 -4.99 -12.10
CA GLY A 134 -16.19 -3.96 -12.89
C GLY A 134 -15.28 -3.42 -14.00
N ASN A 135 -15.28 -2.09 -14.16
CA ASN A 135 -14.55 -1.43 -15.25
C ASN A 135 -13.20 -0.85 -14.82
N THR A 136 -12.97 -0.64 -13.52
CA THR A 136 -11.88 0.21 -13.04
C THR A 136 -10.92 -0.48 -12.09
N GLU A 137 -11.35 -1.49 -11.34
CA GLU A 137 -10.53 -2.11 -10.32
C GLU A 137 -9.98 -3.45 -10.79
N CYS A 138 -8.73 -3.72 -10.43
CA CYS A 138 -8.05 -4.97 -10.74
C CYS A 138 -7.26 -5.40 -9.51
N ARG A 139 -7.16 -6.72 -9.30
CA ARG A 139 -6.21 -7.28 -8.34
C ARG A 139 -5.32 -8.30 -9.03
N LEU A 140 -4.08 -8.39 -8.58
CA LEU A 140 -3.10 -9.37 -9.04
C LEU A 140 -2.72 -10.28 -7.88
N GLN A 141 -3.00 -11.58 -8.03
CA GLN A 141 -2.73 -12.61 -7.01
C GLN A 141 -1.29 -13.15 -7.08
N ARG A 142 -0.33 -12.28 -7.41
CA ARG A 142 1.11 -12.51 -7.38
C ARG A 142 1.82 -11.19 -7.15
N ALA A 143 3.09 -11.25 -6.73
CA ALA A 143 3.92 -10.05 -6.67
C ALA A 143 4.09 -9.41 -8.05
N VAL A 144 4.27 -8.09 -8.06
CA VAL A 144 4.73 -7.35 -9.24
C VAL A 144 6.24 -7.36 -9.24
N MET A 145 6.85 -7.85 -10.32
CA MET A 145 8.31 -7.86 -10.46
C MET A 145 8.84 -6.45 -10.76
N PRO A 146 10.08 -6.11 -10.36
CA PRO A 146 10.71 -4.84 -10.73
C PRO A 146 10.64 -4.54 -12.24
N SER A 147 10.82 -5.56 -13.09
CA SER A 147 10.75 -5.43 -14.55
C SER A 147 9.36 -5.13 -15.12
N GLU A 148 8.31 -5.26 -14.30
CA GLU A 148 6.94 -4.94 -14.66
C GLU A 148 6.57 -3.50 -14.28
N ILE A 149 7.40 -2.84 -13.46
CA ILE A 149 7.22 -1.43 -13.08
C ILE A 149 7.85 -0.57 -14.17
N ILE A 150 7.04 0.32 -14.75
CA ILE A 150 7.47 1.19 -15.85
C ILE A 150 7.65 2.65 -15.42
N GLU A 151 7.05 3.04 -14.29
CA GLU A 151 7.11 4.40 -13.76
C GLU A 151 6.81 4.39 -12.26
N ILE A 152 7.52 5.22 -11.49
CA ILE A 152 7.24 5.49 -10.08
C ILE A 152 7.16 7.00 -9.93
N ASN A 153 5.96 7.50 -9.64
CA ASN A 153 5.70 8.93 -9.48
C ASN A 153 5.54 9.27 -8.01
N LYS A 154 6.30 10.26 -7.56
CA LYS A 154 6.07 10.88 -6.25
C LYS A 154 4.85 11.77 -6.33
N LEU A 155 3.89 11.54 -5.46
CA LEU A 155 2.70 12.36 -5.33
C LEU A 155 2.95 13.47 -4.30
N SER A 156 2.20 14.54 -4.36
CA SER A 156 2.14 15.49 -3.24
C SER A 156 0.94 15.12 -2.37
N CYS A 157 1.16 14.76 -1.11
CA CYS A 157 0.09 14.47 -0.15
C CYS A 157 0.22 15.37 1.08
N ASN A 158 -0.90 15.99 1.48
CA ASN A 158 -1.03 16.75 2.72
C ASN A 158 -2.13 16.12 3.59
N PRO A 159 -1.76 15.22 4.53
CA PRO A 159 -2.71 14.55 5.40
C PRO A 159 -3.57 15.51 6.23
N ALA A 160 -3.01 16.65 6.66
CA ALA A 160 -3.72 17.63 7.48
C ALA A 160 -4.87 18.35 6.74
N LYS A 161 -4.84 18.36 5.40
CA LYS A 161 -5.88 18.95 4.56
C LYS A 161 -6.73 17.89 3.84
N SER A 162 -6.42 16.61 4.03
CA SER A 162 -6.99 15.52 3.24
C SER A 162 -6.79 15.70 1.72
N GLU A 163 -5.63 16.24 1.32
CA GLU A 163 -5.33 16.58 -0.07
C GLU A 163 -4.23 15.67 -0.65
N TRP A 164 -4.38 15.28 -1.93
CA TRP A 164 -3.31 14.67 -2.72
C TRP A 164 -3.41 15.04 -4.20
N LYS A 165 -2.25 15.10 -4.88
CA LYS A 165 -2.13 15.45 -6.31
C LYS A 165 -0.93 14.78 -6.98
N TYR A 166 -0.95 14.74 -8.31
CA TYR A 166 0.14 14.23 -9.15
C TYR A 166 1.39 15.13 -9.11
#